data_AF-A0A7L3Q0A4-F1
#
_entry.id   AF-A0A7L3Q0A4-F1
#
_cell.length_a   1.000
_cell.length_b   1.000
_cell.length_c   1.000
_cell.angle_alpha   90.00
_cell.angle_beta   90.00
_cell.angle_gamma   90.00
#
_symmetry.space_group_name_H-M   'P 1'
#
loop_
_entity.id
_entity.type
_entity.pdbx_description
1 polymer ?
#
loop_
_entity_poly.entity_id
_entity_poly.type
_entity_poly.pdbx_seq_one_letter_code
_entity_poly.pdbx_strand_id
1 'polypeptide(L)'
;SLTTRLPKAGETILGQKFFIGFGGKGANQCVQSARLGAKTSLICKVGKDSFGYDYVENLKKNGISTAFVGQTTDAATGTASIIVNSEGQNVIVIVPGANLLLNFEDLKRASDVICKAKVLVCQLEITPAVSLEALKMARASGVKTLFNPAPALADLDPQFYTYSDIFCCNETEAEILTGIPVGNLEDAEKVGRMLLERGCKLVIVTLGAEGCMMISVEEPIPKHVPAGKVRAVDTT
;
A
#
# COMPACT_ATOMS: atom_id res chain seq x y z
N SER A 1 18.89 -7.73 -2.58
CA SER A 1 20.14 -8.51 -2.47
C SER A 1 19.95 -9.67 -1.53
N LEU A 2 20.48 -10.85 -1.86
CA LEU A 2 20.50 -12.02 -0.98
C LEU A 2 21.89 -12.20 -0.35
N THR A 3 21.93 -12.54 0.92
CA THR A 3 23.14 -12.76 1.72
C THR A 3 22.94 -13.95 2.67
N THR A 4 24.01 -14.50 3.24
CA THR A 4 23.93 -15.52 4.30
C THR A 4 23.57 -14.92 5.66
N ARG A 5 23.88 -13.63 5.88
CA ARG A 5 23.53 -12.91 7.10
C ARG A 5 23.34 -11.43 6.82
N LEU A 6 22.55 -10.75 7.65
CA LEU A 6 22.42 -9.30 7.60
C LEU A 6 23.73 -8.62 8.04
N PRO A 7 24.12 -7.49 7.42
CA PRO A 7 25.28 -6.71 7.86
C PRO A 7 24.96 -5.98 9.17
N LYS A 8 25.97 -5.84 10.04
CA LYS A 8 25.94 -4.93 11.18
C LYS A 8 26.48 -3.55 10.78
N ALA A 9 26.25 -2.54 11.62
CA ALA A 9 26.79 -1.21 11.41
C ALA A 9 28.32 -1.24 11.21
N GLY A 10 28.79 -0.65 10.11
CA GLY A 10 30.21 -0.60 9.74
C GLY A 10 30.75 -1.82 8.99
N GLU A 11 29.96 -2.88 8.80
CA GLU A 11 30.41 -4.07 8.07
C GLU A 11 30.24 -3.95 6.55
N THR A 12 31.18 -4.53 5.81
CA THR A 12 31.03 -4.86 4.39
C THR A 12 30.94 -6.38 4.26
N ILE A 13 29.92 -6.88 3.56
CA ILE A 13 29.71 -8.33 3.36
C ILE A 13 29.58 -8.65 1.87
N LEU A 14 29.93 -9.87 1.49
CA LEU A 14 29.71 -10.38 0.13
C LEU A 14 28.30 -10.96 0.01
N GLY A 15 27.52 -10.41 -0.93
CA GLY A 15 26.21 -10.97 -1.29
C GLY A 15 26.33 -12.20 -2.18
N GLN A 16 25.27 -13.01 -2.22
CA GLN A 16 25.17 -14.20 -3.07
C GLN A 16 24.48 -13.91 -4.40
N LYS A 17 23.47 -13.03 -4.39
CA LYS A 17 22.67 -12.70 -5.57
C LYS A 17 22.13 -11.28 -5.50
N PHE A 18 22.03 -10.66 -6.66
CA PHE A 18 21.38 -9.37 -6.85
C PHE A 18 20.27 -9.51 -7.90
N PHE A 19 19.15 -8.84 -7.67
CA PHE A 19 18.06 -8.72 -8.62
C PHE A 19 17.38 -7.36 -8.42
N ILE A 20 16.81 -6.86 -9.51
CA ILE A 20 15.97 -5.66 -9.53
C ILE A 20 14.54 -6.15 -9.80
N GLY A 21 13.61 -5.63 -9.01
CA GLY A 21 12.18 -5.91 -9.17
C GLY A 21 11.38 -4.62 -9.14
N PHE A 22 10.15 -4.68 -9.65
CA PHE A 22 9.19 -3.58 -9.56
C PHE A 22 8.34 -3.78 -8.31
N GLY A 23 8.34 -2.78 -7.42
CA GLY A 23 7.59 -2.79 -6.16
C GLY A 23 6.99 -1.42 -5.86
N GLY A 24 6.46 -1.24 -4.65
CA GLY A 24 5.67 -0.06 -4.26
C GLY A 24 4.19 -0.44 -4.17
N LYS A 25 3.58 -0.20 -3.01
CA LYS A 25 2.27 -0.74 -2.63
C LYS A 25 1.19 -0.39 -3.64
N GLY A 26 1.16 0.87 -4.09
CA GLY A 26 0.19 1.33 -5.10
C GLY A 26 0.29 0.57 -6.42
N ALA A 27 1.50 0.33 -6.92
CA ALA A 27 1.70 -0.44 -8.14
C ALA A 27 1.44 -1.93 -7.93
N ASN A 28 1.87 -2.53 -6.81
CA ASN A 28 1.63 -3.94 -6.49
C ASN A 28 0.12 -4.25 -6.47
N GLN A 29 -0.65 -3.40 -5.78
CA GLN A 29 -2.12 -3.51 -5.72
C GLN A 29 -2.76 -3.33 -7.11
N CYS A 30 -2.25 -2.39 -7.91
CA CYS A 30 -2.73 -2.14 -9.27
C CYS A 30 -2.43 -3.32 -10.23
N VAL A 31 -1.23 -3.89 -10.16
CA VAL A 31 -0.80 -5.06 -10.93
C VAL A 31 -1.64 -6.28 -10.59
N GLN A 32 -1.86 -6.55 -9.30
CA GLN A 32 -2.70 -7.67 -8.89
C GLN A 32 -4.13 -7.51 -9.41
N SER A 33 -4.69 -6.31 -9.35
CA SER A 33 -6.02 -6.01 -9.88
C SER A 33 -6.10 -6.22 -11.40
N ALA A 34 -5.10 -5.72 -12.14
CA ALA A 34 -5.03 -5.87 -13.59
C ALA A 34 -4.91 -7.34 -14.02
N ARG A 35 -4.10 -8.14 -13.32
CA ARG A 35 -3.94 -9.59 -13.58
C ARG A 35 -5.22 -10.39 -13.34
N LEU A 36 -6.11 -9.90 -12.47
CA LEU A 36 -7.45 -10.48 -12.26
C LEU A 36 -8.48 -9.98 -13.28
N GLY A 37 -8.07 -9.16 -14.26
CA GLY A 37 -8.93 -8.68 -15.35
C GLY A 37 -9.55 -7.29 -15.13
N ALA A 38 -9.19 -6.58 -14.06
CA ALA A 38 -9.68 -5.21 -13.86
C ALA A 38 -9.06 -4.23 -14.87
N LYS A 39 -9.86 -3.30 -15.38
CA LYS A 39 -9.34 -2.15 -16.14
C LYS A 39 -8.79 -1.11 -15.15
N THR A 40 -7.48 -0.95 -15.11
CA THR A 40 -6.81 -0.13 -14.10
C THR A 40 -6.11 1.09 -14.70
N SER A 41 -5.97 2.13 -13.90
CA SER A 41 -5.16 3.31 -14.19
C SER A 41 -4.34 3.63 -12.94
N LEU A 42 -3.03 3.76 -13.09
CA LEU A 42 -2.15 4.15 -12.00
C LEU A 42 -1.89 5.65 -12.05
N ILE A 43 -2.12 6.34 -10.93
CA ILE A 43 -1.80 7.75 -10.75
C ILE A 43 -0.59 7.79 -9.82
N CYS A 44 0.59 8.08 -10.38
CA CYS A 44 1.83 8.13 -9.62
C CYS A 44 2.85 9.04 -10.32
N LYS A 45 4.03 9.19 -9.71
CA LYS A 45 5.14 9.95 -10.30
C LYS A 45 6.46 9.21 -10.11
N VAL A 46 7.20 9.07 -11.20
CA VAL A 46 8.53 8.45 -11.23
C VAL A 46 9.59 9.46 -11.68
N GLY A 47 10.86 9.10 -11.57
CA GLY A 47 11.95 9.92 -12.11
C GLY A 47 11.99 9.86 -13.63
N LYS A 48 12.60 10.89 -14.24
CA LYS A 48 13.10 10.85 -15.62
C LYS A 48 14.48 10.19 -15.63
N ASP A 49 14.49 8.93 -15.23
CA ASP A 49 15.68 8.08 -15.13
C ASP A 49 15.38 6.67 -15.67
N SER A 50 16.42 5.83 -15.77
CA SER A 50 16.30 4.47 -16.31
C SER A 50 15.26 3.64 -15.55
N PHE A 51 15.22 3.74 -14.22
CA PHE A 51 14.23 3.04 -13.41
C PHE A 51 12.82 3.51 -13.73
N GLY A 52 12.58 4.80 -13.90
CA GLY A 52 11.28 5.35 -14.24
C GLY A 52 10.79 4.88 -15.61
N TYR A 53 11.68 4.83 -16.61
CA TYR A 53 11.35 4.30 -17.93
C TYR A 53 10.98 2.82 -17.88
N ASP A 54 11.80 2.01 -17.22
CA ASP A 54 11.55 0.57 -17.05
C ASP A 54 10.25 0.32 -16.27
N TYR A 55 9.95 1.16 -15.29
CA TYR A 55 8.74 1.07 -14.47
C TYR A 55 7.49 1.33 -15.31
N VAL A 56 7.49 2.37 -16.14
CA VAL A 56 6.37 2.67 -17.05
C VAL A 56 6.14 1.51 -18.03
N GLU A 57 7.21 0.92 -18.58
CA GLU A 57 7.09 -0.24 -19.47
C GLU A 57 6.58 -1.48 -18.73
N ASN A 58 6.99 -1.71 -17.48
CA ASN A 58 6.43 -2.78 -16.65
C ASN A 58 4.92 -2.62 -16.42
N LEU A 59 4.45 -1.40 -16.15
CA LEU A 59 3.02 -1.13 -15.98
C LEU A 59 2.23 -1.46 -17.26
N LYS A 60 2.73 -1.03 -18.42
CA LYS A 60 2.12 -1.34 -19.72
C LYS A 60 2.07 -2.84 -19.99
N LYS A 61 3.15 -3.58 -19.68
CA LYS A 61 3.21 -5.05 -19.81
C LYS A 61 2.16 -5.76 -18.96
N ASN A 62 1.75 -5.18 -17.83
CA ASN A 62 0.67 -5.71 -16.99
C ASN A 62 -0.73 -5.15 -17.38
N GLY A 63 -0.86 -4.44 -18.50
CA GLY A 63 -2.15 -3.91 -18.99
C GLY A 63 -2.69 -2.70 -18.22
N ILE A 64 -1.84 -2.01 -17.46
CA ILE A 64 -2.22 -0.85 -16.65
C ILE A 64 -2.12 0.43 -17.49
N SER A 65 -3.14 1.29 -17.42
CA SER A 65 -3.06 2.62 -18.03
C SER A 65 -2.02 3.49 -17.33
N THR A 66 -1.08 4.03 -18.12
CA THR A 66 -0.01 4.92 -17.65
C THR A 66 -0.27 6.39 -17.98
N ALA A 67 -1.49 6.76 -18.37
CA ALA A 67 -1.84 8.12 -18.79
C ALA A 67 -1.59 9.19 -17.70
N PHE A 68 -1.61 8.78 -16.42
CA PHE A 68 -1.40 9.63 -15.26
C PHE A 68 -0.13 9.24 -14.46
N VAL A 69 0.81 8.56 -15.12
CA VAL A 69 2.14 8.32 -14.56
C VAL A 69 3.04 9.49 -14.96
N GLY A 70 3.22 10.42 -14.04
CA GLY A 70 4.09 11.58 -14.23
C GLY A 70 5.57 11.21 -14.20
N GLN A 71 6.42 12.00 -14.86
CA GLN A 71 7.87 11.88 -14.76
C GLN A 71 8.51 13.22 -14.43
N THR A 72 9.49 13.25 -13.53
CA THR A 72 10.17 14.47 -13.07
C THR A 72 11.69 14.37 -13.14
N THR A 73 12.37 15.48 -13.39
CA THR A 73 13.83 15.62 -13.25
C THR A 73 14.27 15.99 -11.83
N ASP A 74 13.34 16.39 -10.96
CA ASP A 74 13.65 16.99 -9.65
C ASP A 74 13.98 15.93 -8.58
N ALA A 75 13.64 14.66 -8.84
CA ALA A 75 13.99 13.53 -8.00
C ALA A 75 14.10 12.24 -8.82
N ALA A 76 14.90 11.29 -8.31
CA ALA A 76 14.95 9.95 -8.85
C ALA A 76 13.66 9.17 -8.58
N THR A 77 13.42 8.11 -9.35
CA THR A 77 12.37 7.11 -9.08
C THR A 77 12.56 6.51 -7.69
N GLY A 78 11.46 6.33 -6.95
CA GLY A 78 11.51 5.77 -5.61
C GLY A 78 12.15 4.37 -5.60
N THR A 79 12.94 4.08 -4.58
CA THR A 79 13.67 2.81 -4.45
C THR A 79 13.45 2.18 -3.08
N ALA A 80 13.35 0.85 -3.04
CA ALA A 80 13.47 0.07 -1.82
C ALA A 80 14.72 -0.81 -1.92
N SER A 81 15.74 -0.50 -1.13
CA SER A 81 16.94 -1.33 -1.02
C SER A 81 16.68 -2.43 0.01
N ILE A 82 16.42 -3.65 -0.50
CA ILE A 82 16.06 -4.81 0.32
C ILE A 82 17.27 -5.75 0.41
N ILE A 83 17.70 -6.06 1.61
CA ILE A 83 18.70 -7.11 1.91
C ILE A 83 17.99 -8.22 2.65
N VAL A 84 18.08 -9.46 2.17
CA VAL A 84 17.42 -10.64 2.76
C VAL A 84 18.48 -11.70 3.09
N ASN A 85 18.45 -12.28 4.28
CA ASN A 85 19.34 -13.38 4.67
C ASN A 85 18.77 -14.77 4.32
N SER A 86 19.52 -15.83 4.61
CA SER A 86 19.09 -17.22 4.38
C SER A 86 17.87 -17.65 5.19
N GLU A 87 17.59 -16.97 6.29
CA GLU A 87 16.45 -17.22 7.16
C GLU A 87 15.19 -16.43 6.72
N GLY A 88 15.29 -15.61 5.67
CA GLY A 88 14.19 -14.77 5.17
C GLY A 88 13.99 -13.47 5.94
N GLN A 89 14.82 -13.17 6.94
CA GLN A 89 14.84 -11.86 7.61
C GLN A 89 15.35 -10.80 6.64
N ASN A 90 14.78 -9.60 6.72
CA ASN A 90 15.13 -8.52 5.81
C ASN A 90 15.46 -7.19 6.50
N VAL A 91 16.20 -6.35 5.79
CA VAL A 91 16.39 -4.93 6.08
C VAL A 91 15.99 -4.18 4.83
N ILE A 92 15.09 -3.21 4.97
CA ILE A 92 14.54 -2.44 3.86
C ILE A 92 14.81 -0.96 4.12
N VAL A 93 15.51 -0.32 3.20
CA VAL A 93 15.68 1.14 3.19
C VAL A 93 14.88 1.70 2.03
N ILE A 94 13.86 2.50 2.33
CA ILE A 94 13.00 3.15 1.33
C ILE A 94 13.48 4.58 1.13
N VAL A 95 13.71 4.95 -0.13
CA VAL A 95 13.90 6.33 -0.57
C VAL A 95 12.72 6.64 -1.49
N PRO A 96 11.72 7.42 -1.05
CA PRO A 96 10.48 7.58 -1.80
C PRO A 96 10.65 8.40 -3.08
N GLY A 97 11.64 9.30 -3.14
CA GLY A 97 12.01 10.04 -4.36
C GLY A 97 10.81 10.75 -5.00
N ALA A 98 10.64 10.55 -6.30
CA ALA A 98 9.56 11.14 -7.11
C ALA A 98 8.14 10.86 -6.59
N ASN A 99 7.92 9.82 -5.77
CA ASN A 99 6.62 9.53 -5.16
C ASN A 99 6.09 10.72 -4.34
N LEU A 100 6.97 11.43 -3.62
CA LEU A 100 6.59 12.59 -2.81
C LEU A 100 6.34 13.86 -3.64
N LEU A 101 6.73 13.84 -4.92
CA LEU A 101 6.50 14.94 -5.84
C LEU A 101 5.15 14.82 -6.57
N LEU A 102 4.40 13.73 -6.39
CA LEU A 102 3.01 13.67 -6.78
C LEU A 102 2.23 14.74 -6.00
N ASN A 103 1.43 15.55 -6.68
CA ASN A 103 0.79 16.73 -6.10
C ASN A 103 -0.67 16.92 -6.58
N PHE A 104 -1.32 17.97 -6.08
CA PHE A 104 -2.71 18.26 -6.38
C PHE A 104 -2.98 18.56 -7.86
N GLU A 105 -2.05 19.14 -8.60
CA GLU A 105 -2.22 19.37 -10.04
C GLU A 105 -2.17 18.06 -10.83
N ASP A 106 -1.37 17.09 -10.39
CA ASP A 106 -1.39 15.74 -10.97
C ASP A 106 -2.75 15.05 -10.73
N LEU A 107 -3.30 15.16 -9.51
CA LEU A 107 -4.63 14.63 -9.19
C LEU A 107 -5.74 15.32 -9.99
N LYS A 108 -5.66 16.64 -10.14
CA LYS A 108 -6.63 17.42 -10.92
C LYS A 108 -6.66 16.97 -12.37
N ARG A 109 -5.50 16.68 -12.98
CA ARG A 109 -5.44 16.09 -14.33
C ARG A 109 -6.09 14.71 -14.40
N ALA A 110 -6.02 13.94 -13.32
CA ALA A 110 -6.67 12.63 -13.20
C ALA A 110 -8.13 12.68 -12.69
N SER A 111 -8.71 13.88 -12.46
CA SER A 111 -10.04 14.02 -11.85
C SER A 111 -11.13 13.24 -12.58
N ASP A 112 -11.20 13.35 -13.91
CA ASP A 112 -12.22 12.67 -14.71
C ASP A 112 -12.15 11.14 -14.57
N VAL A 113 -10.95 10.55 -14.55
CA VAL A 113 -10.79 9.10 -14.35
C VAL A 113 -11.12 8.68 -12.93
N ILE A 114 -10.79 9.50 -11.93
CA ILE A 114 -11.15 9.26 -10.53
C ILE A 114 -12.67 9.26 -10.39
N CYS A 115 -13.36 10.29 -10.86
CA CYS A 115 -14.81 10.45 -10.73
C CYS A 115 -15.62 9.36 -11.46
N LYS A 116 -15.07 8.77 -12.53
CA LYS A 116 -15.73 7.71 -13.31
C LYS A 116 -15.35 6.29 -12.88
N ALA A 117 -14.39 6.14 -11.96
CA ALA A 117 -13.96 4.84 -11.46
C ALA A 117 -15.05 4.16 -10.63
N LYS A 118 -14.86 2.86 -10.34
CA LYS A 118 -15.70 2.12 -9.38
C LYS A 118 -15.08 2.06 -7.99
N VAL A 119 -13.74 2.00 -7.94
CA VAL A 119 -12.95 1.96 -6.72
C VAL A 119 -11.74 2.85 -6.90
N LEU A 120 -11.43 3.69 -5.91
CA LEU A 120 -10.14 4.34 -5.73
C LEU A 120 -9.37 3.63 -4.62
N VAL A 121 -8.10 3.32 -4.85
CA VAL A 121 -7.21 2.68 -3.87
C VAL A 121 -6.08 3.63 -3.52
N CYS A 122 -5.87 3.90 -2.23
CA CYS A 122 -4.78 4.75 -1.73
C CYS A 122 -3.97 4.06 -0.62
N GLN A 123 -2.71 4.46 -0.49
CA GLN A 123 -1.81 4.05 0.58
C GLN A 123 -1.03 5.27 1.14
N LEU A 124 0.01 5.04 1.95
CA LEU A 124 0.83 6.08 2.58
C LEU A 124 2.30 6.12 2.10
N GLU A 125 2.56 5.69 0.85
CA GLU A 125 3.89 5.81 0.20
C GLU A 125 4.06 7.08 -0.67
N ILE A 126 3.07 7.97 -0.64
CA ILE A 126 3.09 9.32 -1.23
C ILE A 126 2.77 10.35 -0.14
N THR A 127 2.82 11.64 -0.48
CA THR A 127 2.43 12.71 0.44
C THR A 127 1.00 12.49 0.97
N PRO A 128 0.77 12.37 2.30
CA PRO A 128 -0.55 12.03 2.86
C PRO A 128 -1.66 12.98 2.42
N ALA A 129 -1.38 14.28 2.32
CA ALA A 129 -2.35 15.28 1.86
C ALA A 129 -2.90 14.96 0.45
N VAL A 130 -2.07 14.39 -0.43
CA VAL A 130 -2.46 13.99 -1.79
C VAL A 130 -3.33 12.74 -1.76
N SER A 131 -2.97 11.73 -0.98
CA SER A 131 -3.84 10.55 -0.76
C SER A 131 -5.21 10.97 -0.21
N LEU A 132 -5.23 11.87 0.77
CA LEU A 132 -6.47 12.34 1.38
C LEU A 132 -7.35 13.10 0.38
N GLU A 133 -6.77 13.96 -0.45
CA GLU A 133 -7.51 14.69 -1.49
C GLU A 133 -8.10 13.73 -2.54
N ALA A 134 -7.35 12.71 -2.96
CA ALA A 134 -7.87 11.70 -3.87
C ALA A 134 -9.08 10.95 -3.26
N LEU A 135 -9.00 10.55 -1.99
CA LEU A 135 -10.11 9.92 -1.26
C LEU A 135 -11.35 10.84 -1.20
N LYS A 136 -11.15 12.14 -0.95
CA LYS A 136 -12.22 13.15 -0.97
C LYS A 136 -12.88 13.26 -2.35
N MET A 137 -12.09 13.37 -3.42
CA MET A 137 -12.57 13.44 -4.81
C MET A 137 -13.40 12.20 -5.18
N ALA A 138 -12.91 11.01 -4.82
CA ALA A 138 -13.61 9.76 -5.07
C ALA A 138 -14.95 9.71 -4.33
N ARG A 139 -14.95 9.99 -3.02
CA ARG A 139 -16.17 9.97 -2.21
C ARG A 139 -17.21 10.99 -2.69
N ALA A 140 -16.79 12.21 -3.04
CA ALA A 140 -17.67 13.25 -3.57
C ALA A 140 -18.36 12.83 -4.89
N SER A 141 -17.75 11.91 -5.63
CA SER A 141 -18.27 11.37 -6.90
C SER A 141 -18.99 10.02 -6.74
N GLY A 142 -19.21 9.56 -5.51
CA GLY A 142 -19.83 8.26 -5.24
C GLY A 142 -18.95 7.05 -5.58
N VAL A 143 -17.64 7.26 -5.74
CA VAL A 143 -16.66 6.20 -6.01
C VAL A 143 -16.23 5.57 -4.70
N LYS A 144 -16.21 4.22 -4.64
CA LYS A 144 -15.86 3.48 -3.44
C LYS A 144 -14.40 3.72 -3.08
N THR A 145 -14.10 4.05 -1.83
CA THR A 145 -12.73 4.27 -1.37
C THR A 145 -12.18 3.07 -0.60
N LEU A 146 -11.05 2.53 -1.06
CA LEU A 146 -10.25 1.53 -0.35
C LEU A 146 -8.95 2.19 0.09
N PHE A 147 -8.73 2.28 1.39
CA PHE A 147 -7.52 2.84 1.95
C PHE A 147 -6.75 1.77 2.71
N ASN A 148 -5.46 1.65 2.40
CA ASN A 148 -4.52 0.85 3.13
C ASN A 148 -3.50 1.76 3.82
N PRO A 149 -3.56 1.97 5.15
CA PRO A 149 -2.72 2.92 5.89
C PRO A 149 -1.29 2.37 6.05
N ALA A 150 -0.60 2.14 4.94
CA ALA A 150 0.67 1.45 4.90
C ALA A 150 1.73 2.28 4.16
N PRO A 151 2.91 2.54 4.78
CA PRO A 151 3.22 2.27 6.19
C PRO A 151 2.34 3.09 7.14
N ALA A 152 2.03 2.56 8.32
CA ALA A 152 1.17 3.23 9.29
C ALA A 152 1.87 4.43 9.94
N LEU A 153 1.06 5.47 10.22
CA LEU A 153 1.46 6.67 10.95
C LEU A 153 0.64 6.72 12.24
N ALA A 154 1.29 6.83 13.39
CA ALA A 154 0.59 6.87 14.69
C ALA A 154 -0.33 8.10 14.81
N ASP A 155 0.07 9.21 14.19
CA ASP A 155 -0.65 10.49 14.12
C ASP A 155 -1.43 10.66 12.80
N LEU A 156 -2.02 9.59 12.28
CA LEU A 156 -2.81 9.63 11.05
C LEU A 156 -3.98 10.61 11.16
N ASP A 157 -4.10 11.52 10.18
CA ASP A 157 -5.22 12.48 10.09
C ASP A 157 -6.57 11.76 10.18
N PRO A 158 -7.45 12.11 11.14
CA PRO A 158 -8.73 11.44 11.34
C PRO A 158 -9.64 11.39 10.10
N GLN A 159 -9.44 12.30 9.14
CA GLN A 159 -10.17 12.30 7.89
C GLN A 159 -9.95 11.00 7.10
N PHE A 160 -8.79 10.35 7.19
CA PHE A 160 -8.57 9.08 6.51
C PHE A 160 -9.56 7.99 6.95
N TYR A 161 -9.92 7.93 8.23
CA TYR A 161 -10.93 6.97 8.71
C TYR A 161 -12.29 7.28 8.08
N THR A 162 -12.71 8.54 8.16
CA THR A 162 -14.04 8.96 7.69
C THR A 162 -14.22 8.89 6.18
N TYR A 163 -13.17 9.11 5.38
CA TYR A 163 -13.20 9.05 3.92
C TYR A 163 -12.91 7.66 3.34
N SER A 164 -12.78 6.63 4.19
CA SER A 164 -12.57 5.25 3.78
C SER A 164 -13.87 4.44 3.88
N ASP A 165 -14.39 3.98 2.74
CA ASP A 165 -15.46 2.98 2.74
C ASP A 165 -14.91 1.63 3.19
N ILE A 166 -13.68 1.30 2.80
CA ILE A 166 -12.94 0.12 3.23
C ILE A 166 -11.59 0.56 3.75
N PHE A 167 -11.29 0.23 5.00
CA PHE A 167 -10.03 0.49 5.67
C PHE A 167 -9.33 -0.85 5.93
N CYS A 168 -8.21 -1.11 5.26
CA CYS A 168 -7.54 -2.41 5.29
C CYS A 168 -6.09 -2.28 5.75
N CYS A 169 -5.74 -2.87 6.89
CA CYS A 169 -4.40 -2.83 7.48
C CYS A 169 -3.95 -4.22 7.94
N ASN A 170 -2.67 -4.41 8.23
CA ASN A 170 -2.18 -5.61 8.92
C ASN A 170 -2.11 -5.40 10.44
N GLU A 171 -1.68 -6.45 11.17
CA GLU A 171 -1.51 -6.46 12.63
C GLU A 171 -0.62 -5.32 13.13
N THR A 172 0.58 -5.16 12.57
CA THR A 172 1.55 -4.14 12.99
C THR A 172 1.05 -2.72 12.69
N GLU A 173 0.39 -2.52 11.54
CA GLU A 173 -0.21 -1.24 11.17
C GLU A 173 -1.38 -0.90 12.09
N ALA A 174 -2.24 -1.86 12.42
CA ALA A 174 -3.33 -1.68 13.37
C ALA A 174 -2.81 -1.32 14.77
N GLU A 175 -1.74 -1.97 15.23
CA GLU A 175 -1.07 -1.64 16.49
C GLU A 175 -0.53 -0.21 16.49
N ILE A 176 0.17 0.22 15.43
CA ILE A 176 0.67 1.60 15.31
C ILE A 176 -0.47 2.62 15.38
N LEU A 177 -1.60 2.34 14.72
CA LEU A 177 -2.75 3.24 14.67
C LEU A 177 -3.51 3.30 16.00
N THR A 178 -3.61 2.18 16.72
CA THR A 178 -4.49 2.05 17.89
C THR A 178 -3.77 2.06 19.23
N GLY A 179 -2.46 1.78 19.24
CA GLY A 179 -1.67 1.53 20.45
C GLY A 179 -1.96 0.17 21.09
N ILE A 180 -2.71 -0.71 20.43
CA ILE A 180 -3.11 -2.02 20.93
C ILE A 180 -2.39 -3.11 20.13
N PRO A 181 -1.55 -3.95 20.77
CA PRO A 181 -0.94 -5.10 20.10
C PRO A 181 -1.98 -6.06 19.55
N VAL A 182 -1.73 -6.62 18.36
CA VAL A 182 -2.61 -7.61 17.73
C VAL A 182 -1.90 -8.95 17.70
N GLY A 183 -2.16 -9.79 18.70
CA GLY A 183 -1.55 -11.12 18.82
C GLY A 183 -2.50 -12.30 18.62
N ASN A 184 -3.81 -12.05 18.59
CA ASN A 184 -4.85 -13.06 18.42
C ASN A 184 -6.14 -12.45 17.84
N LEU A 185 -7.15 -13.30 17.60
CA LEU A 185 -8.43 -12.88 17.02
C LEU A 185 -9.22 -11.88 17.87
N GLU A 186 -9.14 -11.97 19.21
CA GLU A 186 -9.81 -11.04 20.12
C GLU A 186 -9.18 -9.65 20.05
N ASP A 187 -7.86 -9.57 19.93
CA ASP A 187 -7.16 -8.30 19.75
C ASP A 187 -7.51 -7.68 18.38
N ALA A 188 -7.56 -8.50 17.32
CA ALA A 188 -7.96 -8.07 15.98
C ALA A 188 -9.40 -7.50 15.97
N GLU A 189 -10.31 -8.11 16.74
CA GLU A 189 -11.65 -7.58 16.97
C GLU A 189 -11.62 -6.23 17.68
N LYS A 190 -10.86 -6.09 18.78
CA LYS A 190 -10.77 -4.84 19.56
C LYS A 190 -10.28 -3.68 18.70
N VAL A 191 -9.20 -3.88 17.94
CA VAL A 191 -8.69 -2.83 17.03
C VAL A 191 -9.67 -2.54 15.89
N GLY A 192 -10.35 -3.56 15.37
CA GLY A 192 -11.40 -3.40 14.36
C GLY A 192 -12.53 -2.51 14.84
N ARG A 193 -13.04 -2.73 16.06
CA ARG A 193 -14.07 -1.90 16.69
C ARG A 193 -13.60 -0.48 16.91
N MET A 194 -12.39 -0.28 17.44
CA MET A 194 -11.83 1.06 17.64
C MET A 194 -11.71 1.84 16.32
N LEU A 195 -11.29 1.19 15.22
CA LEU A 195 -11.18 1.82 13.91
C LEU A 195 -12.56 2.17 13.32
N LEU A 196 -13.60 1.37 13.58
CA LEU A 196 -14.98 1.74 13.25
C LEU A 196 -15.46 2.96 14.04
N GLU A 197 -15.17 3.01 15.35
CA GLU A 197 -15.52 4.17 16.20
C GLU A 197 -14.83 5.47 15.74
N ARG A 198 -13.66 5.37 15.11
CA ARG A 198 -12.95 6.51 14.47
C ARG A 198 -13.56 6.95 13.15
N GLY A 199 -14.55 6.23 12.62
CA GLY A 199 -15.34 6.64 11.46
C GLY A 199 -15.17 5.80 10.20
N CYS A 200 -14.43 4.69 10.25
CA CYS A 200 -14.39 3.72 9.14
C CYS A 200 -15.77 3.05 8.96
N LYS A 201 -16.13 2.70 7.73
CA LYS A 201 -17.38 1.95 7.47
C LYS A 201 -17.19 0.43 7.51
N LEU A 202 -16.10 -0.05 6.91
CA LEU A 202 -15.66 -1.44 6.90
C LEU A 202 -14.18 -1.46 7.26
N VAL A 203 -13.82 -2.25 8.27
CA VAL A 203 -12.43 -2.46 8.68
C VAL A 203 -12.06 -3.91 8.39
N ILE A 204 -10.91 -4.09 7.75
CA ILE A 204 -10.27 -5.38 7.51
C ILE A 204 -8.90 -5.35 8.16
N VAL A 205 -8.64 -6.26 9.08
CA VAL A 205 -7.32 -6.50 9.67
C VAL A 205 -6.81 -7.82 9.12
N THR A 206 -5.77 -7.76 8.30
CA THR A 206 -5.10 -8.94 7.75
C THR A 206 -4.19 -9.58 8.81
N LEU A 207 -4.24 -10.91 8.90
CA LEU A 207 -3.62 -11.73 9.96
C LEU A 207 -2.64 -12.76 9.36
N GLY A 208 -1.96 -12.39 8.28
CA GLY A 208 -1.04 -13.26 7.55
C GLY A 208 -1.67 -14.62 7.18
N ALA A 209 -1.09 -15.70 7.71
CA ALA A 209 -1.53 -17.07 7.44
C ALA A 209 -2.89 -17.42 8.06
N GLU A 210 -3.37 -16.62 9.02
CA GLU A 210 -4.67 -16.81 9.65
C GLU A 210 -5.81 -16.13 8.86
N GLY A 211 -5.52 -15.47 7.74
CA GLY A 211 -6.53 -14.81 6.90
C GLY A 211 -6.80 -13.38 7.34
N CYS A 212 -8.05 -13.02 7.65
CA CYS A 212 -8.37 -11.67 8.09
C CYS A 212 -9.57 -11.61 9.06
N MET A 213 -9.59 -10.57 9.89
CA MET A 213 -10.75 -10.15 10.67
C MET A 213 -11.46 -9.01 9.94
N MET A 214 -12.78 -9.10 9.83
CA MET A 214 -13.62 -8.10 9.18
C MET A 214 -14.73 -7.63 10.10
N ILE A 215 -14.96 -6.32 10.16
CA ILE A 215 -16.07 -5.74 10.93
C ILE A 215 -16.60 -4.49 10.22
N SER A 216 -17.91 -4.29 10.19
CA SER A 216 -18.53 -3.13 9.52
C SER A 216 -19.60 -2.46 10.36
N VAL A 217 -20.00 -1.25 9.97
CA VAL A 217 -21.15 -0.56 10.60
C VAL A 217 -22.48 -1.24 10.30
N GLU A 218 -22.61 -1.92 9.16
CA GLU A 218 -23.82 -2.64 8.74
C GLU A 218 -23.93 -4.00 9.45
N GLU A 219 -22.78 -4.66 9.65
CA GLU A 219 -22.64 -5.93 10.37
C GLU A 219 -21.58 -5.76 11.48
N PRO A 220 -21.98 -5.25 12.67
CA PRO A 220 -21.06 -4.94 13.77
C PRO A 220 -20.58 -6.20 14.53
N ILE A 221 -20.99 -7.39 14.07
CA ILE A 221 -20.47 -8.67 14.54
C ILE A 221 -19.19 -8.96 13.74
N PRO A 222 -18.02 -9.02 14.40
CA PRO A 222 -16.76 -9.33 13.74
C PRO A 222 -16.80 -10.72 13.11
N LYS A 223 -16.20 -10.84 11.94
CA LYS A 223 -16.11 -12.07 11.18
C LYS A 223 -14.66 -12.38 10.86
N HIS A 224 -14.17 -13.49 11.41
CA HIS A 224 -12.91 -14.08 10.99
C HIS A 224 -13.11 -14.87 9.69
N VAL A 225 -12.26 -14.60 8.70
CA VAL A 225 -12.21 -15.30 7.42
C VAL A 225 -10.85 -15.99 7.32
N PRO A 226 -10.77 -17.32 7.54
CA PRO A 226 -9.50 -18.03 7.55
C PRO A 226 -8.90 -18.16 6.14
N ALA A 227 -7.58 -18.14 6.05
CA ALA A 227 -6.87 -18.46 4.82
C ALA A 227 -6.64 -19.98 4.66
N GLY A 228 -6.50 -20.44 3.41
CA GLY A 228 -6.09 -21.81 3.12
C GLY A 228 -4.61 -22.03 3.50
N LYS A 229 -4.30 -23.18 4.10
CA LYS A 229 -2.91 -23.51 4.47
C LYS A 229 -2.07 -23.79 3.22
N VAL A 230 -0.95 -23.09 3.12
CA VAL A 230 0.06 -23.27 2.06
C VAL A 230 1.46 -23.27 2.65
N ARG A 231 2.43 -23.84 1.93
CA ARG A 231 3.85 -23.69 2.26
C ARG A 231 4.33 -22.35 1.70
N ALA A 232 4.62 -21.40 2.59
CA ALA A 232 5.20 -20.12 2.17
C ALA A 232 6.56 -20.33 1.48
N VAL A 233 6.74 -19.65 0.34
CA VAL A 233 8.01 -19.58 -0.39
C VAL A 233 8.62 -18.18 -0.24
N ASP A 234 7.80 -17.16 -0.48
CA ASP A 234 8.09 -15.74 -0.24
C ASP A 234 6.75 -15.04 0.03
N THR A 235 6.69 -14.18 1.06
CA THR A 235 5.47 -13.46 1.47
C THR A 235 5.53 -11.96 1.16
N THR A 236 6.55 -11.52 0.43
CA THR A 236 6.78 -10.11 0.05
C THR A 236 5.82 -9.64 -1.04
#